data_AF-W2V0P7-F1
#
_entry.id   AF-W2V0P7-F1
#
_cell.length_a   1.000
_cell.length_b   1.000
_cell.length_c   1.000
_cell.angle_alpha   90.00
_cell.angle_beta   90.00
_cell.angle_gamma   90.00
#
_symmetry.space_group_name_H-M   'P 1'
#
loop_
_entity.id
_entity.type
_entity.pdbx_description
1 polymer ?
#
loop_
_entity_poly.entity_id
_entity_poly.type
_entity_poly.pdbx_seq_one_letter_code
_entity_poly.pdbx_strand_id
1 'polypeptide(L)'
;MEYSGYQGINHYHKNSVYPYKNAKSMKVSSQEKDHNTLLAKTRIKVEHVIRTLKTFSILPHRYHNKRKRYHIKCNIIAGIVNLNHGF
;
A
#
# COMPACT_ATOMS: atom_id res chain seq x y z
N MET A 1 -0.83 -3.17 -25.62
CA MET A 1 -1.59 -3.57 -24.41
C MET A 1 -1.38 -2.48 -23.38
N GLU A 2 -2.33 -1.56 -23.20
CA GLU A 2 -2.23 -0.55 -22.14
C GLU A 2 -2.43 -1.23 -20.76
N TYR A 3 -1.41 -1.16 -19.92
CA TYR A 3 -1.46 -1.66 -18.56
C TYR A 3 -2.30 -0.71 -17.70
N SER A 4 -3.57 -1.07 -17.48
CA SER A 4 -4.50 -0.28 -16.67
C SER A 4 -4.20 -0.38 -15.17
N GLY A 5 -3.97 0.76 -14.52
CA GLY A 5 -3.84 0.86 -13.06
C GLY A 5 -2.53 0.31 -12.51
N TYR A 6 -2.60 -0.59 -11.52
CA TYR A 6 -1.43 -1.07 -10.78
C TYR A 6 -0.38 -1.79 -11.63
N GLN A 7 -0.75 -2.36 -12.78
CA GLN A 7 0.20 -3.07 -13.66
C GLN A 7 1.14 -2.11 -14.40
N GLY A 8 0.72 -0.86 -14.59
CA GLY A 8 1.56 0.17 -15.21
C GLY A 8 2.73 0.62 -14.32
N ILE A 9 2.73 0.25 -13.03
CA ILE A 9 3.80 0.63 -12.09
C ILE A 9 5.15 -0.01 -12.47
N ASN A 10 5.12 -1.12 -13.19
CA ASN A 10 6.33 -1.81 -13.65
C ASN A 10 7.21 -0.93 -14.56
N HIS A 11 6.61 0.00 -15.31
CA HIS A 11 7.35 0.95 -16.14
C HIS A 11 8.23 1.90 -15.32
N TYR A 12 7.81 2.24 -14.10
CA TYR A 12 8.52 3.16 -13.21
C TYR A 12 9.40 2.40 -12.20
N HIS A 13 8.96 1.22 -11.79
CA HIS A 13 9.62 0.41 -10.77
C HIS A 13 9.74 -1.04 -11.23
N LYS A 14 10.89 -1.39 -11.83
CA LYS A 14 11.17 -2.73 -12.38
C LYS A 14 11.07 -3.86 -11.35
N ASN A 15 11.29 -3.56 -10.07
CA ASN A 15 11.21 -4.52 -8.98
C ASN A 15 9.83 -4.56 -8.30
N SER A 16 8.81 -3.98 -8.94
CA SER A 16 7.46 -3.95 -8.37
C SER A 16 6.77 -5.31 -8.47
N VAL A 17 6.09 -5.69 -7.40
CA VAL A 17 5.23 -6.88 -7.37
C VAL A 17 3.78 -6.43 -7.38
N TYR A 18 3.01 -6.92 -8.34
CA TYR A 18 1.60 -6.54 -8.54
C TYR A 18 0.75 -7.79 -8.85
N PRO A 19 -0.57 -7.73 -8.57
CA PRO A 19 -1.42 -8.88 -8.82
C PRO A 19 -1.66 -9.12 -10.32
N TYR A 20 -1.79 -10.40 -10.68
CA TYR A 20 -2.26 -10.81 -12.00
C TYR A 20 -3.76 -10.51 -12.14
N LYS A 21 -4.16 -9.99 -13.30
CA LYS A 21 -5.54 -9.60 -13.61
C LYS A 21 -6.06 -10.44 -14.77
N ASN A 22 -7.34 -10.78 -14.74
CA ASN A 22 -8.00 -11.38 -15.91
C ASN A 22 -7.97 -10.41 -17.08
N ALA A 23 -7.58 -10.89 -18.26
CA ALA A 23 -7.73 -10.18 -19.52
C ALA A 23 -9.03 -10.62 -20.21
N LYS A 24 -9.51 -9.84 -21.19
CA LYS A 24 -10.75 -10.15 -21.93
C LYS A 24 -10.81 -11.59 -22.47
N SER A 25 -9.66 -12.17 -22.80
CA SER A 25 -9.57 -13.51 -23.41
C SER A 25 -8.75 -14.51 -22.59
N MET A 26 -8.20 -14.12 -21.43
CA MET A 26 -7.34 -14.99 -20.62
C MET A 26 -7.73 -14.91 -19.14
N LYS A 27 -8.02 -16.07 -18.56
CA LYS A 27 -8.29 -16.23 -17.14
C LYS A 27 -6.97 -16.46 -16.39
N VAL A 28 -6.91 -15.96 -15.16
CA VAL A 28 -5.78 -16.18 -14.25
C VAL A 28 -5.67 -17.68 -13.92
N SER A 29 -4.49 -18.25 -14.14
CA SER A 29 -4.14 -19.64 -13.85
C SER A 29 -4.14 -19.93 -12.34
N SER A 30 -4.09 -21.21 -11.94
CA SER A 30 -4.06 -21.56 -10.52
C SER A 30 -2.82 -20.99 -9.81
N GLN A 31 -1.65 -21.07 -10.44
CA GLN A 31 -0.39 -20.57 -9.88
C GLN A 31 -0.41 -19.05 -9.68
N GLU A 32 -0.97 -18.30 -10.63
CA GLU A 32 -1.12 -16.85 -10.52
C GLU A 32 -2.12 -16.45 -9.41
N LYS A 33 -3.15 -17.27 -9.16
CA LYS A 33 -4.08 -17.08 -8.03
C LYS A 33 -3.39 -17.32 -6.69
N ASP A 34 -2.53 -18.33 -6.59
CA ASP A 34 -1.75 -18.60 -5.39
C ASP A 34 -0.77 -17.46 -5.10
N HIS A 35 -0.09 -16.95 -6.13
CA HIS A 35 0.73 -15.75 -6.05
C HIS A 35 -0.07 -14.54 -5.55
N ASN A 36 -1.24 -14.27 -6.16
CA ASN A 36 -2.10 -13.16 -5.76
C ASN A 36 -2.57 -13.30 -4.31
N THR A 37 -2.86 -14.51 -3.85
CA THR A 37 -3.25 -14.81 -2.47
C THR A 37 -2.12 -14.50 -1.49
N LEU A 38 -0.89 -14.93 -1.81
CA LEU A 38 0.28 -14.63 -0.98
C LEU A 38 0.55 -13.12 -0.93
N LEU A 39 0.48 -12.44 -2.07
CA LEU A 39 0.65 -11.00 -2.14
C LEU A 39 -0.42 -10.27 -1.32
N ALA A 40 -1.68 -10.70 -1.40
CA ALA A 40 -2.77 -10.13 -0.61
C ALA A 40 -2.54 -10.31 0.90
N LYS A 41 -2.11 -11.49 1.35
CA LYS A 41 -1.77 -11.74 2.77
C LYS A 41 -0.71 -10.76 3.29
N THR A 42 0.32 -10.49 2.49
CA THR A 42 1.35 -9.51 2.84
C THR A 42 0.79 -8.09 2.86
N ARG A 43 0.00 -7.71 1.84
CA ARG A 43 -0.60 -6.37 1.74
C ARG A 43 -1.56 -6.06 2.87
N ILE A 44 -2.35 -7.04 3.32
CA ILE A 44 -3.29 -6.87 4.43
C ILE A 44 -2.58 -6.32 5.67
N LYS A 45 -1.40 -6.84 6.04
CA LYS A 45 -0.65 -6.32 7.20
C LYS A 45 -0.29 -4.84 7.03
N VAL A 46 0.19 -4.45 5.84
CA VAL A 46 0.52 -3.06 5.51
C VAL A 46 -0.72 -2.18 5.52
N GLU A 47 -1.85 -2.66 4.98
CA GLU A 47 -3.11 -1.93 4.96
C GLU A 47 -3.67 -1.68 6.36
N HIS A 48 -3.47 -2.61 7.31
CA HIS A 48 -3.81 -2.39 8.71
C HIS A 48 -3.00 -1.24 9.32
N VAL A 49 -1.68 -1.19 9.07
CA VAL A 49 -0.82 -0.09 9.52
C VAL A 49 -1.25 1.25 8.89
N ILE A 50 -1.51 1.26 7.58
CA ILE A 50 -1.98 2.46 6.86
C ILE A 50 -3.33 2.92 7.43
N ARG A 51 -4.25 1.99 7.73
CA ARG A 51 -5.54 2.31 8.35
C ARG A 51 -5.33 2.99 9.70
N THR A 52 -4.45 2.46 10.55
CA THR A 52 -4.09 3.07 11.84
C THR A 52 -3.51 4.47 11.64
N LEU A 53 -2.63 4.68 10.65
CA LEU A 53 -2.10 6.01 10.35
C LEU A 53 -3.19 6.98 9.85
N LYS A 54 -4.20 6.50 9.13
CA LYS A 54 -5.32 7.33 8.66
C LYS A 54 -6.23 7.82 9.79
N THR A 55 -6.34 7.13 10.93
CA THR A 55 -7.18 7.58 12.06
C THR A 55 -6.70 8.92 12.63
N PHE A 56 -5.39 9.17 12.60
CA PHE A 56 -4.80 10.45 13.02
C PHE A 56 -5.11 11.61 12.06
N SER A 57 -5.83 11.37 10.97
CA SER A 57 -6.20 12.36 9.96
C SER A 57 -5.03 13.07 9.26
N ILE A 58 -3.78 12.65 9.53
CA ILE A 58 -2.57 13.28 8.98
C ILE A 58 -2.29 12.88 7.52
N LEU A 59 -2.83 11.72 7.09
CA LEU A 59 -2.75 11.21 5.72
C LEU A 59 -4.01 11.49 4.88
N PRO A 60 -5.26 11.27 5.38
CA PRO A 60 -6.45 11.40 4.53
C PRO A 60 -6.93 12.84 4.36
N HIS A 61 -6.64 13.73 5.30
CA HIS A 61 -7.11 15.12 5.26
C HIS A 61 -5.98 16.09 4.94
N ARG A 62 -6.35 17.26 4.41
CA ARG A 62 -5.39 18.36 4.24
C ARG A 62 -4.85 18.77 5.60
N TYR A 63 -3.52 18.83 5.74
CA TYR A 63 -2.89 19.26 6.96
C TYR A 63 -2.98 20.80 7.10
N HIS A 64 -3.86 21.28 7.99
CA HIS A 64 -4.10 22.72 8.18
C HIS A 64 -3.08 23.43 9.10
N ASN A 65 -2.18 22.69 9.76
CA ASN A 65 -1.18 23.22 10.68
C ASN A 65 0.10 23.68 9.95
N LYS A 66 0.98 24.42 10.64
CA LYS A 66 2.27 24.89 10.08
C LYS A 66 3.10 23.71 9.53
N ARG A 67 3.43 23.76 8.23
CA ARG A 67 4.19 22.72 7.50
C ARG A 67 5.53 22.38 8.15
N LYS A 68 6.22 23.35 8.77
CA LYS A 68 7.52 23.15 9.45
C LYS A 68 7.50 22.01 10.50
N ARG A 69 6.36 21.76 11.14
CA ARG A 69 6.21 20.70 12.16
C ARG A 69 5.60 19.40 11.63
N TYR A 70 5.20 19.35 10.35
CA TYR A 70 4.53 18.19 9.78
C TYR A 70 5.35 16.91 9.91
N HIS A 71 6.63 16.97 9.49
CA HIS A 71 7.55 15.84 9.55
C HIS A 71 7.70 15.28 10.98
N ILE A 72 7.89 16.15 11.97
CA ILE A 72 8.02 15.74 13.38
C ILE A 72 6.75 15.03 13.86
N LYS A 73 5.56 15.58 13.54
CA LYS A 73 4.29 14.94 13.91
C LYS A 73 4.11 13.58 13.22
N CYS A 74 4.42 13.48 11.93
CA CYS A 74 4.38 12.22 11.20
C CYS A 74 5.30 11.18 11.83
N ASN A 75 6.53 11.55 12.19
CA ASN A 75 7.49 10.63 12.78
C ASN A 75 7.05 10.15 14.16
N ILE A 76 6.50 11.03 15.00
CA ILE A 76 5.96 10.65 16.30
C ILE A 76 4.81 9.66 16.14
N ILE A 77 3.86 9.95 15.23
CA ILE A 77 2.73 9.05 14.96
C ILE A 77 3.22 7.70 14.43
N ALA A 78 4.17 7.70 13.48
CA ALA A 78 4.76 6.48 12.95
C ALA A 78 5.45 5.66 14.04
N GLY A 79 6.20 6.31 14.93
CA GLY A 79 6.83 5.67 16.08
C GLY A 79 5.82 5.01 17.01
N ILE A 80 4.73 5.70 17.36
CA ILE A 80 3.64 5.15 18.19
C ILE A 80 2.99 3.93 17.50
N VAL A 81 2.71 4.04 16.20
CA VAL A 81 2.10 2.94 15.44
C VAL A 81 3.04 1.73 15.36
N ASN A 82 4.34 1.95 15.14
CA ASN A 82 5.33 0.86 15.14
C ASN A 82 5.40 0.14 16.48
N LEU A 83 5.46 0.91 17.58
CA LEU A 83 5.44 0.38 18.96
C LEU A 83 4.20 -0.49 19.22
N ASN A 84 3.03 -0.03 18.77
CA ASN A 84 1.77 -0.78 18.92
C ASN A 84 1.73 -2.06 18.07
N HIS A 85 2.45 -2.09 16.94
CA HIS A 85 2.53 -3.25 16.06
C HIS A 85 3.72 -4.18 16.38
N GLY A 86 4.55 -3.85 17.38
CA GLY A 86 5.68 -4.66 17.82
C GLY A 86 6.91 -4.60 16.90
N PHE A 87 7.11 -3.47 16.22
CA PHE A 87 8.31 -3.18 15.43
C PHE A 87 9.35 -2.37 16.23
#